data_AF-A0A962D716-F1
#
_entry.id   AF-A0A962D716-F1
#
_cell.length_a   1.000
_cell.length_b   1.000
_cell.length_c   1.000
_cell.angle_alpha   90.00
_cell.angle_beta   90.00
_cell.angle_gamma   90.00
#
_symmetry.space_group_name_H-M   'P 1'
#
loop_
_entity.id
_entity.type
_entity.pdbx_description
1 polymer ?
#
loop_
_entity_poly.entity_id
_entity_poly.type
_entity_poly.pdbx_seq_one_letter_code
_entity_poly.pdbx_strand_id
1 'polypeptide(L)'
;FPRAGTGSDSFRKAVAVWCDKDQKNALTHAKNGEDPGNATCTNPIEAQFQLGQRVGVTGTPTLIFEDGSIQPGYLTAEQMLQRLERVEANVAAR
;
A
#
# COMPACT_ATOMS: atom_id res chain seq x y z
N PHE A 1 -2.99 3.61 1.45
CA PHE A 1 -3.81 3.72 2.68
C PHE A 1 -3.30 4.87 3.54
N PRO A 2 -3.73 6.12 3.29
CA PRO A 2 -3.37 7.26 4.13
C PRO A 2 -4.05 7.13 5.49
N ARG A 3 -3.30 6.81 6.56
CA ARG A 3 -3.85 6.56 7.91
C ARG A 3 -4.62 7.75 8.49
N ALA A 4 -4.25 8.97 8.12
CA ALA A 4 -4.93 10.19 8.53
C ALA A 4 -6.22 10.48 7.73
N GLY A 5 -6.63 9.58 6.85
CA GLY A 5 -7.85 9.68 6.07
C GLY A 5 -7.75 10.60 4.84
N THR A 6 -8.89 10.72 4.18
CA THR A 6 -9.10 11.51 2.96
C THR A 6 -8.92 13.00 3.25
N GLY A 7 -8.26 13.75 2.36
CA GLY A 7 -8.00 15.18 2.58
C GLY A 7 -6.82 15.49 3.52
N SER A 8 -6.16 14.48 4.09
CA SER A 8 -4.91 14.66 4.84
C SER A 8 -3.71 14.93 3.92
N ASP A 9 -2.60 15.45 4.49
CA ASP A 9 -1.33 15.57 3.76
C ASP A 9 -0.82 14.22 3.24
N SER A 10 -1.02 13.14 3.99
CA SER A 10 -0.68 11.79 3.54
C SER A 10 -1.51 11.36 2.33
N PHE A 11 -2.79 11.75 2.26
CA PHE A 11 -3.64 11.50 1.10
C PHE A 11 -3.15 12.31 -0.11
N ARG A 12 -2.89 13.60 0.06
CA ARG A 12 -2.33 14.49 -0.97
C ARG A 12 -1.06 13.90 -1.58
N LYS A 13 -0.10 13.52 -0.74
CA LYS A 13 1.19 12.94 -1.17
C LYS A 13 1.00 11.62 -1.92
N ALA A 14 0.09 10.76 -1.46
CA ALA A 14 -0.21 9.50 -2.15
C ALA A 14 -0.83 9.75 -3.55
N VAL A 15 -1.71 10.74 -3.69
CA VAL A 15 -2.27 11.16 -4.98
C VAL A 15 -1.18 11.74 -5.88
N ALA A 16 -0.33 12.63 -5.37
CA ALA A 16 0.74 13.24 -6.15
C ALA A 16 1.73 12.20 -6.69
N VAL A 17 2.17 11.24 -5.85
CA VAL A 17 3.01 10.11 -6.29
C VAL A 17 2.30 9.27 -7.35
N TRP A 18 1.02 8.96 -7.17
CA TRP A 18 0.25 8.16 -8.12
C TRP A 18 0.08 8.86 -9.48
N CYS A 19 -0.04 10.19 -9.46
CA CYS A 19 -0.26 10.99 -10.65
C CYS A 19 1.03 11.47 -11.32
N ASP A 20 2.20 11.08 -10.81
CA ASP A 20 3.47 11.35 -11.46
C ASP A 20 3.65 10.50 -12.73
N LYS A 21 4.42 11.02 -13.70
CA LYS A 21 4.77 10.30 -14.93
C LYS A 21 5.68 9.10 -14.64
N ASP A 22 6.52 9.19 -13.61
CA ASP A 22 7.33 8.11 -13.08
C ASP A 22 6.98 7.85 -11.62
N GLN A 23 5.88 7.10 -11.42
CA GLN A 23 5.38 6.76 -10.09
C GLN A 23 6.41 6.05 -9.20
N LYS A 24 7.31 5.24 -9.79
CA LYS A 24 8.33 4.49 -9.03
C LYS A 24 9.37 5.43 -8.46
N ASN A 25 9.82 6.39 -9.26
CA ASN A 25 10.78 7.37 -8.81
C ASN A 25 10.15 8.37 -7.84
N ALA A 26 8.95 8.87 -8.14
CA ALA A 26 8.19 9.75 -7.24
C ALA A 26 7.97 9.11 -5.86
N LEU A 27 7.64 7.80 -5.81
CA LEU A 27 7.52 7.08 -4.54
C LEU A 27 8.85 6.99 -3.79
N THR A 28 9.96 6.79 -4.50
CA THR A 28 11.31 6.70 -3.91
C THR A 28 11.70 8.03 -3.29
N HIS A 29 11.57 9.13 -4.03
CA HIS A 29 11.81 10.49 -3.53
C HIS A 29 10.91 10.82 -2.32
N ALA A 30 9.61 10.52 -2.40
CA ALA A 30 8.69 10.74 -1.30
C ALA A 30 9.07 9.96 -0.03
N LYS A 31 9.55 8.71 -0.19
CA LYS A 31 10.06 7.90 0.94
C LYS A 31 11.39 8.42 1.49
N ASN A 32 12.19 9.11 0.67
CA ASN A 32 13.41 9.80 1.09
C ASN A 32 13.14 11.16 1.76
N GLY A 33 11.86 11.57 1.88
CA GLY A 33 11.46 12.79 2.58
C GLY A 33 11.20 14.00 1.69
N GLU A 34 11.32 13.84 0.37
CA GLU A 34 11.01 14.91 -0.59
C GLU A 34 9.49 15.08 -0.75
N ASP A 35 9.01 16.30 -1.02
CA ASP A 35 7.58 16.53 -1.28
C ASP A 35 7.27 16.17 -2.75
N PRO A 36 6.38 15.18 -3.02
CA PRO A 36 5.98 14.81 -4.38
C PRO A 36 5.10 15.87 -5.07
N GLY A 37 4.80 16.99 -4.42
CA GLY A 37 4.01 18.08 -4.98
C GLY A 37 2.51 17.83 -4.91
N ASN A 38 1.78 18.39 -5.89
CA ASN A 38 0.32 18.48 -5.88
C ASN A 38 -0.32 18.01 -7.20
N ALA A 39 0.36 17.15 -7.94
CA ALA A 39 -0.19 16.59 -9.17
C ALA A 39 -1.50 15.85 -8.88
N THR A 40 -2.50 15.99 -9.77
CA THR A 40 -3.79 15.31 -9.67
C THR A 40 -4.18 14.72 -11.01
N CYS A 41 -4.90 13.60 -10.95
CA CYS A 41 -5.35 12.80 -12.08
C CYS A 41 -6.48 11.87 -11.59
N THR A 42 -7.18 11.20 -12.52
CA THR A 42 -8.04 10.07 -12.15
C THR A 42 -7.19 8.99 -11.49
N ASN A 43 -7.43 8.71 -10.21
CA ASN A 43 -6.61 7.82 -9.40
C ASN A 43 -7.47 6.96 -8.47
N PRO A 44 -6.96 5.80 -8.01
CA PRO A 44 -7.70 4.88 -7.17
C PRO A 44 -7.48 5.10 -5.66
N ILE A 45 -6.76 6.14 -5.23
CA ILE A 45 -6.27 6.25 -3.85
C ILE A 45 -7.42 6.25 -2.83
N GLU A 46 -8.49 6.98 -3.12
CA GLU A 46 -9.70 6.99 -2.30
C GLU A 46 -10.36 5.60 -2.26
N ALA A 47 -10.59 5.00 -3.42
CA ALA A 47 -11.20 3.67 -3.53
C ALA A 47 -10.37 2.59 -2.81
N GLN A 48 -9.04 2.67 -2.88
CA GLN A 48 -8.11 1.79 -2.17
C GLN A 48 -8.15 2.02 -0.65
N PHE A 49 -8.24 3.27 -0.20
CA PHE A 49 -8.42 3.58 1.23
C PHE A 49 -9.72 2.98 1.77
N GLN A 50 -10.83 3.17 1.05
CA GLN A 50 -12.13 2.60 1.41
C GLN A 50 -12.13 1.06 1.35
N LEU A 51 -11.46 0.46 0.36
CA LEU A 51 -11.28 -0.99 0.29
C LEU A 51 -10.51 -1.51 1.50
N GLY A 52 -9.40 -0.86 1.85
CA GLY A 52 -8.61 -1.20 3.04
C GLY A 52 -9.47 -1.21 4.31
N GLN A 53 -10.32 -0.19 4.50
CA GLN A 53 -11.23 -0.15 5.64
C GLN A 53 -12.22 -1.32 5.64
N ARG A 54 -12.82 -1.64 4.47
CA ARG A 54 -13.77 -2.76 4.35
C ARG A 54 -13.15 -4.12 4.63
N VAL A 55 -11.88 -4.33 4.26
CA VAL A 55 -11.16 -5.60 4.52
C VAL A 55 -10.47 -5.64 5.88
N GLY A 56 -10.72 -4.65 6.75
CA GLY A 56 -10.25 -4.65 8.14
C GLY A 56 -8.82 -4.12 8.32
N VAL A 57 -8.28 -3.36 7.38
CA VAL A 57 -6.97 -2.68 7.56
C VAL A 57 -7.10 -1.59 8.62
N THR A 58 -6.40 -1.77 9.74
CA THR A 58 -6.36 -0.81 10.85
C THR A 58 -5.02 -0.07 10.96
N GLY A 59 -4.00 -0.52 10.22
CA GLY A 59 -2.64 0.04 10.30
C GLY A 59 -1.82 -0.20 9.02
N THR A 60 -0.65 0.44 8.96
CA THR A 60 0.29 0.30 7.83
C THR A 60 1.71 0.03 8.35
N PRO A 61 2.49 -0.87 7.71
CA PRO A 61 2.08 -1.70 6.57
C PRO A 61 1.07 -2.79 6.99
N THR A 62 0.23 -3.20 6.04
CA THR A 62 -0.62 -4.39 6.12
C THR A 62 -0.46 -5.14 4.80
N LEU A 63 -0.27 -6.44 4.88
CA LEU A 63 -0.05 -7.33 3.75
C LEU A 63 -1.33 -8.14 3.52
N ILE A 64 -1.73 -8.27 2.26
CA ILE A 64 -2.85 -9.12 1.83
C ILE A 64 -2.26 -10.08 0.81
N PHE A 65 -2.41 -11.39 1.05
CA PHE A 65 -1.81 -12.44 0.24
C PHE A 65 -2.81 -13.05 -0.75
N GLU A 66 -2.30 -13.77 -1.76
CA GLU A 66 -3.11 -14.38 -2.82
C GLU A 66 -4.09 -15.43 -2.30
N ASP A 67 -3.78 -16.09 -1.18
CA ASP A 67 -4.71 -16.99 -0.50
C ASP A 67 -5.85 -16.24 0.23
N GLY A 68 -5.86 -14.91 0.19
CA GLY A 68 -6.83 -14.03 0.85
C GLY A 68 -6.53 -13.76 2.33
N SER A 69 -5.47 -14.35 2.88
CA SER A 69 -5.06 -14.08 4.25
C SER A 69 -4.46 -12.68 4.41
N ILE A 70 -4.67 -12.08 5.58
CA ILE A 70 -4.24 -10.72 5.91
C ILE A 70 -3.23 -10.78 7.05
N GLN A 71 -2.10 -10.09 6.90
CA GLN A 71 -1.07 -9.92 7.93
C GLN A 71 -0.89 -8.44 8.24
N PRO A 72 -1.38 -7.96 9.39
CA PRO A 72 -1.04 -6.63 9.88
C PRO A 72 0.44 -6.55 10.25
N GLY A 73 1.03 -5.37 10.05
CA GLY A 73 2.38 -5.06 10.50
C GLY A 73 3.48 -5.38 9.49
N TYR A 74 4.69 -5.00 9.88
CA TYR A 74 5.91 -5.18 9.09
C TYR A 74 6.46 -6.60 9.23
N LEU A 75 7.03 -7.13 8.14
CA LEU A 75 7.85 -8.33 8.12
C LEU A 75 9.23 -7.97 7.55
N THR A 76 10.29 -8.58 8.08
CA THR A 76 11.60 -8.53 7.44
C THR A 76 11.57 -9.26 6.09
N ALA A 77 12.60 -9.04 5.26
CA ALA A 77 12.70 -9.73 3.97
C ALA A 77 12.67 -11.27 4.12
N GLU A 78 13.37 -11.80 5.13
CA GLU A 78 13.39 -13.24 5.43
C GLU A 78 12.01 -13.75 5.86
N GLN A 79 11.33 -13.05 6.79
CA GLN A 79 9.99 -13.41 7.23
C GLN A 79 8.97 -13.34 6.09
N MET A 80 9.11 -12.35 5.20
CA MET A 80 8.27 -12.22 4.02
C MET A 80 8.45 -13.42 3.09
N LEU A 81 9.70 -13.83 2.80
CA LEU A 81 9.97 -14.99 1.95
C LEU A 81 9.31 -16.25 2.50
N GLN A 82 9.54 -16.55 3.79
CA GLN A 82 8.89 -17.68 4.45
C GLN A 82 7.37 -17.59 4.41
N ARG A 83 6.81 -16.39 4.48
CA ARG A 83 5.36 -16.19 4.41
C ARG A 83 4.83 -16.46 3.01
N LEU A 84 5.53 -16.02 1.96
CA LEU A 84 5.16 -16.25 0.56
C LEU A 84 5.20 -17.73 0.20
N GLU A 85 6.22 -18.48 0.64
CA GLU A 85 6.31 -19.94 0.45
C GLU A 85 5.11 -20.66 1.08
N ARG A 86 4.67 -20.24 2.27
CA ARG A 86 3.45 -20.76 2.90
C ARG A 86 2.17 -20.41 2.12
N VAL A 87 2.08 -19.18 1.59
CA VAL A 87 0.94 -18.77 0.75
C VAL A 87 0.87 -19.62 -0.51
N GLU A 88 2.00 -19.83 -1.19
CA GLU A 88 2.08 -20.63 -2.40
C GLU A 88 1.61 -22.06 -2.16
N ALA A 89 2.05 -22.69 -1.07
CA ALA A 89 1.56 -24.01 -0.66
C ALA A 89 0.05 -24.04 -0.40
N ASN A 90 -0.50 -23.00 0.25
CA ASN A 90 -1.95 -22.89 0.49
C ASN A 90 -2.75 -22.69 -0.79
N VAL A 91 -2.23 -21.92 -1.75
CA VAL A 91 -2.88 -21.68 -3.04
C VAL A 91 -2.85 -22.95 -3.89
N ALA A 92 -1.71 -23.65 -3.95
CA ALA A 92 -1.57 -24.89 -4.70
C ALA A 92 -2.42 -26.05 -4.18
N ALA A 93 -2.80 -26.01 -2.90
CA ALA A 93 -3.67 -27.01 -2.27
C ALA A 93 -5.18 -26.78 -2.50
N ARG A 94 -5.57 -25.70 -3.19
CA ARG A 94 -6.96 -25.38 -3.55
C ARG A 94 -7.33 -25.95 -4.91
#